data_AF-A0A3B4A740-F1
#
_entry.id   AF-A0A3B4A740-F1
#
_cell.length_a   1.000
_cell.length_b   1.000
_cell.length_c   1.000
_cell.angle_alpha   90.00
_cell.angle_beta   90.00
_cell.angle_gamma   90.00
#
_symmetry.space_group_name_H-M   'P 1'
#
loop_
_entity.id
_entity.type
_entity.pdbx_description
1 polymer ?
#
loop_
_entity_poly.entity_id
_entity_poly.type
_entity_poly.pdbx_seq_one_letter_code
_entity_poly.pdbx_strand_id
1 'polypeptide(L)'
;MTEMQLRSIVAKLFIDAMGAEHKSLYNGTIGIWKFYWQKMMLEHFSKVTPYFYKIIMSKKDGEDISGPVIELKEKFDLVKKKTKFFGGDSITKIDYMMWPWFERLEAFDLKQYWYSSMWEDPAVKVSSSSTENYKAFFKSAFIDGKPDYVFGL
;
A
#
# COMPACT_ATOMS: atom_id res chain seq x y z
N MET A 1 0.86 -22.94 -10.24
CA MET A 1 -0.17 -22.13 -9.55
C MET A 1 -0.18 -20.78 -10.23
N THR A 2 -1.28 -20.39 -10.88
CA THR A 2 -1.33 -19.16 -11.68
C THR A 2 -1.51 -17.94 -10.78
N GLU A 3 -1.08 -16.76 -11.26
CA GLU A 3 -1.17 -15.49 -10.52
C GLU A 3 -2.60 -15.18 -10.02
N MET A 4 -3.61 -15.61 -10.79
CA MET A 4 -5.03 -15.51 -10.44
C MET A 4 -5.42 -16.38 -9.24
N GLN A 5 -4.79 -17.55 -9.08
CA GLN A 5 -4.99 -18.42 -7.91
C GLN A 5 -4.34 -17.83 -6.66
N LEU A 6 -3.16 -17.18 -6.78
CA LEU A 6 -2.52 -16.48 -5.67
C LEU A 6 -3.35 -15.27 -5.19
N ARG A 7 -3.85 -14.45 -6.13
CA ARG A 7 -4.74 -13.31 -5.80
C ARG A 7 -6.05 -13.76 -5.14
N SER A 8 -6.61 -14.89 -5.58
CA SER A 8 -7.80 -15.49 -4.97
C SER A 8 -7.53 -15.96 -3.53
N ILE A 9 -6.38 -16.57 -3.27
CA ILE A 9 -5.99 -17.02 -1.93
C ILE A 9 -5.75 -15.82 -1.01
N VAL A 10 -5.05 -14.78 -1.47
CA VAL A 10 -4.83 -13.56 -0.69
C VAL A 10 -6.14 -12.84 -0.39
N ALA A 11 -7.06 -12.76 -1.35
CA ALA A 11 -8.39 -12.19 -1.14
C ALA A 11 -9.25 -13.02 -0.17
N LYS A 12 -9.15 -14.36 -0.23
CA LYS A 12 -9.84 -15.27 0.70
C LYS A 12 -9.29 -15.12 2.12
N LEU A 13 -7.96 -15.13 2.28
CA LEU A 13 -7.28 -14.89 3.55
C LEU A 13 -7.62 -13.51 4.11
N PHE A 14 -7.75 -12.51 3.25
CA PHE A 14 -8.21 -11.16 3.62
C PHE A 14 -9.65 -11.17 4.14
N ILE A 15 -10.59 -11.83 3.46
CA ILE A 15 -11.99 -11.95 3.89
C ILE A 15 -12.11 -12.75 5.19
N ASP A 16 -11.39 -13.86 5.31
CA ASP A 16 -11.42 -14.74 6.49
C ASP A 16 -10.79 -14.04 7.71
N ALA A 17 -9.68 -13.30 7.51
CA ALA A 17 -9.10 -12.44 8.54
C ALA A 17 -10.08 -11.34 8.97
N MET A 18 -10.83 -10.75 8.04
CA MET A 18 -11.87 -9.78 8.36
C MET A 18 -13.02 -10.37 9.18
N GLY A 19 -13.47 -11.58 8.84
CA GLY A 19 -14.54 -12.26 9.58
C GLY A 19 -14.12 -12.66 11.00
N ALA A 20 -12.89 -13.15 11.17
CA ALA A 20 -12.35 -13.57 12.46
C ALA A 20 -12.05 -12.36 13.37
N GLU A 21 -11.40 -11.31 12.86
CA GLU A 21 -11.13 -10.09 13.64
C GLU A 21 -12.41 -9.33 13.98
N HIS A 22 -13.40 -9.26 13.08
CA HIS A 22 -14.68 -8.62 13.40
C HIS A 22 -15.31 -9.25 14.64
N LYS A 23 -15.35 -10.58 14.76
CA LYS A 23 -15.86 -11.25 15.97
C LYS A 23 -15.03 -10.95 17.23
N SER A 24 -13.72 -10.79 17.10
CA SER A 24 -12.82 -10.45 18.20
C SER A 24 -12.93 -8.97 18.63
N LEU A 25 -13.17 -8.05 17.70
CA LEU A 25 -13.20 -6.59 17.93
C LEU A 25 -14.45 -6.13 18.70
N TYR A 26 -15.53 -6.91 18.70
CA TYR A 26 -16.75 -6.61 19.45
C TYR A 26 -16.71 -7.05 20.93
N ASN A 27 -15.63 -7.69 21.38
CA ASN A 27 -15.42 -7.99 22.79
C ASN A 27 -14.82 -6.76 23.52
N GLY A 28 -15.69 -5.79 23.83
CA GLY A 28 -15.38 -4.65 24.70
C GLY A 28 -15.04 -3.33 23.99
N THR A 29 -15.09 -2.23 24.74
CA THR A 29 -15.02 -0.85 24.22
C THR A 29 -13.73 -0.55 23.45
N ILE A 30 -12.60 -1.12 23.88
CA ILE A 30 -11.27 -0.90 23.25
C ILE A 30 -11.20 -1.47 21.83
N GLY A 31 -11.82 -2.63 21.59
CA GLY A 31 -11.84 -3.26 20.26
C GLY A 31 -12.62 -2.42 19.24
N ILE A 32 -13.75 -1.85 19.68
CA ILE A 32 -14.59 -0.95 18.88
C ILE A 32 -13.80 0.30 18.46
N TRP A 33 -13.09 0.95 19.39
CA TRP A 33 -12.25 2.11 19.08
C TRP A 33 -11.15 1.79 18.07
N LYS A 34 -10.49 0.64 18.22
CA LYS A 34 -9.43 0.19 17.29
C LYS A 34 -9.99 0.00 15.88
N PHE A 35 -11.18 -0.59 15.75
CA PHE A 35 -11.86 -0.78 14.47
C PHE A 35 -12.20 0.55 13.78
N TYR A 36 -12.84 1.48 14.50
CA TYR A 36 -13.19 2.78 13.92
C TYR A 36 -11.94 3.59 13.55
N TRP A 37 -10.89 3.54 14.38
CA TRP A 37 -9.61 4.16 14.05
C TRP A 37 -9.02 3.61 12.75
N GLN A 38 -9.01 2.28 12.56
CA GLN A 38 -8.53 1.68 11.31
C GLN A 38 -9.38 2.09 10.11
N LYS A 39 -10.71 2.20 10.26
CA LYS A 39 -11.59 2.70 9.19
C LYS A 39 -11.29 4.15 8.82
N MET A 40 -11.15 5.03 9.82
CA MET A 40 -10.81 6.44 9.59
C MET A 40 -9.44 6.60 8.91
N MET A 41 -8.47 5.78 9.31
CA MET A 41 -7.16 5.73 8.67
C MET A 41 -7.26 5.32 7.20
N LEU A 42 -8.06 4.30 6.89
CA LEU A 42 -8.27 3.86 5.51
C LEU A 42 -8.97 4.92 4.67
N GLU A 43 -9.97 5.60 5.23
CA GLU A 43 -10.69 6.69 4.56
C GLU A 43 -9.76 7.87 4.27
N HIS A 44 -8.90 8.23 5.22
CA HIS A 44 -7.86 9.24 5.02
C HIS A 44 -6.86 8.79 3.94
N PHE A 45 -6.44 7.53 4.01
CA PHE A 45 -5.52 6.92 3.04
C PHE A 45 -6.10 6.83 1.63
N SER A 46 -7.42 6.70 1.47
CA SER A 46 -8.06 6.67 0.14
C SER A 46 -7.72 7.90 -0.73
N LYS A 47 -7.36 9.02 -0.09
CA LYS A 47 -6.93 10.26 -0.74
C LYS A 47 -5.55 10.17 -1.36
N VAL A 48 -4.75 9.14 -1.06
CA VAL A 48 -3.41 8.90 -1.62
C VAL A 48 -3.48 8.44 -3.08
N THR A 49 -4.46 7.58 -3.39
CA THR A 49 -4.62 6.96 -4.71
C THR A 49 -4.69 7.99 -5.86
N PRO A 50 -5.49 9.07 -5.76
CA PRO A 50 -5.51 10.10 -6.80
C PRO A 50 -4.16 10.77 -7.05
N TYR A 51 -3.38 11.07 -5.99
CA TYR A 51 -2.07 11.70 -6.13
C TYR A 51 -1.04 10.76 -6.77
N PHE A 52 -1.11 9.46 -6.46
CA PHE A 52 -0.28 8.46 -7.12
C PHE A 52 -0.47 8.49 -8.65
N TYR A 53 -1.72 8.49 -9.11
CA TYR A 53 -2.00 8.60 -10.54
C TYR A 53 -1.62 9.98 -11.10
N LYS A 54 -1.84 11.07 -10.36
CA LYS A 54 -1.40 12.42 -10.74
C LYS A 54 0.11 12.44 -11.02
N ILE A 55 0.93 11.86 -10.14
CA ILE A 55 2.39 11.76 -10.31
C ILE A 55 2.76 10.97 -11.57
N ILE A 56 2.11 9.83 -11.81
CA ILE A 56 2.35 9.00 -12.99
C ILE A 56 2.03 9.77 -14.28
N MET A 57 0.88 10.43 -14.31
CA MET A 57 0.41 11.16 -15.48
C MET A 57 1.27 12.41 -15.74
N SER A 58 1.58 13.21 -14.72
CA SER A 58 2.52 14.33 -14.87
C SER A 58 3.89 13.86 -15.37
N LYS A 59 4.40 12.71 -14.88
CA LYS A 59 5.66 12.15 -15.39
C LYS A 59 5.57 11.70 -16.86
N LYS A 60 4.41 11.18 -17.28
CA LYS A 60 4.14 10.84 -18.68
C LYS A 60 4.16 12.08 -19.58
N ASP A 61 3.54 13.15 -19.12
CA ASP A 61 3.41 14.39 -19.88
C ASP A 61 4.68 15.26 -19.81
N GLY A 62 5.73 14.79 -19.11
CA GLY A 62 7.01 15.49 -18.95
C GLY A 62 6.94 16.68 -17.99
N GLU A 63 5.90 16.75 -17.17
CA GLU A 63 5.67 17.80 -16.19
C GLU A 63 6.51 17.59 -14.92
N ASP A 64 6.71 18.67 -14.17
CA ASP A 64 7.32 18.60 -12.85
C ASP A 64 6.40 17.89 -11.85
N ILE A 65 6.92 16.85 -11.21
CA ILE A 65 6.22 16.06 -10.20
C ILE A 65 6.45 16.56 -8.77
N SER A 66 7.29 17.57 -8.55
CA SER A 66 7.67 18.04 -7.22
C SER A 66 6.46 18.45 -6.37
N GLY A 67 5.53 19.23 -6.94
CA GLY A 67 4.29 19.67 -6.29
C GLY A 67 3.40 18.49 -5.87
N PRO A 68 2.96 17.62 -6.79
CA PRO A 68 2.19 16.41 -6.45
C PRO A 68 2.87 15.51 -5.42
N VAL A 69 4.20 15.39 -5.46
CA VAL A 69 4.98 14.63 -4.47
C VAL A 69 4.92 15.27 -3.08
N ILE A 70 5.00 16.61 -2.98
CA ILE A 70 4.87 17.33 -1.72
C ILE A 70 3.47 17.12 -1.14
N GLU A 71 2.42 17.34 -1.93
CA GLU A 71 1.03 17.14 -1.52
C GLU A 71 0.78 15.70 -1.00
N LEU A 72 1.36 14.71 -1.69
CA LEU A 72 1.30 13.31 -1.30
C LEU A 72 2.01 13.06 0.04
N LYS A 73 3.22 13.61 0.22
CA LYS A 73 3.98 13.50 1.49
C LYS A 73 3.20 14.09 2.66
N GLU A 74 2.54 15.23 2.48
CA GLU A 74 1.70 15.84 3.53
C GLU A 74 0.53 14.95 3.95
N LYS A 75 -0.06 14.17 3.03
CA LYS A 75 -1.12 13.22 3.40
C LYS A 75 -0.60 12.08 4.27
N PHE A 76 0.68 11.72 4.14
CA PHE A 76 1.34 10.72 4.97
C PHE A 76 1.84 11.25 6.31
N ASP A 77 2.25 12.52 6.36
CA ASP A 77 2.91 13.11 7.54
C ASP A 77 1.98 13.25 8.76
N LEU A 78 0.66 13.12 8.54
CA LEU A 78 -0.36 12.99 9.59
C LEU A 78 -0.22 11.71 10.43
N VAL A 79 0.70 10.82 10.06
CA VAL A 79 0.94 9.55 10.75
C VAL A 79 2.31 9.45 11.41
N LYS A 80 2.85 10.58 11.91
CA LYS A 80 3.99 10.59 12.82
C LYS A 80 3.66 9.85 14.12
N LYS A 81 3.81 8.53 14.11
CA LYS A 81 3.72 7.66 15.29
C LYS A 81 5.09 7.06 15.59
N LYS A 82 5.41 6.95 16.88
CA LYS A 82 6.64 6.34 17.41
C LYS A 82 6.64 4.80 17.36
N THR A 83 5.77 4.19 16.56
CA THR A 83 5.52 2.73 16.56
C THR A 83 6.08 2.08 15.30
N LYS A 84 6.44 0.80 15.37
CA LYS A 84 7.07 0.07 14.25
C LYS A 84 6.16 -0.01 13.01
N PHE A 85 4.85 -0.15 13.23
CA PHE A 85 3.81 -0.27 12.22
C PHE A 85 2.70 0.77 12.48
N PHE A 86 1.79 0.95 11.52
CA PHE A 86 0.64 1.84 11.68
C PHE A 86 -0.31 1.34 12.77
N GLY A 87 -0.46 0.01 12.89
CA GLY A 87 -1.25 -0.64 13.93
C GLY A 87 -0.64 -0.65 15.33
N GLY A 88 0.61 -0.21 15.49
CA GLY A 88 1.37 -0.30 16.75
C GLY A 88 2.69 -1.03 16.56
N ASP A 89 3.10 -1.84 17.53
CA ASP A 89 4.39 -2.56 17.51
C ASP A 89 4.33 -3.88 16.72
N SER A 90 3.13 -4.35 16.39
CA SER A 90 2.90 -5.52 15.56
C SER A 90 2.16 -5.12 14.28
N ILE A 91 2.44 -5.86 13.20
CA ILE A 91 1.74 -5.70 11.94
C ILE A 91 0.26 -5.97 12.12
N THR A 92 -0.59 -5.14 11.53
CA THR A 92 -2.04 -5.29 11.58
C THR A 92 -2.65 -5.15 10.19
N LYS A 93 -3.95 -5.34 10.10
CA LYS A 93 -4.68 -5.23 8.84
C LYS A 93 -4.46 -3.91 8.09
N ILE A 94 -4.38 -2.78 8.79
CA ILE A 94 -4.21 -1.48 8.13
C ILE A 94 -2.86 -1.40 7.38
N ASP A 95 -1.83 -2.04 7.93
CA ASP A 95 -0.49 -2.13 7.32
C ASP A 95 -0.56 -2.84 5.98
N TYR A 96 -1.21 -4.01 5.91
CA TYR A 96 -1.42 -4.74 4.67
C TYR A 96 -2.30 -3.99 3.66
N MET A 97 -3.33 -3.27 4.13
CA MET A 97 -4.24 -2.55 3.24
C MET A 97 -3.57 -1.38 2.53
N MET A 98 -2.60 -0.74 3.19
CA MET A 98 -1.89 0.39 2.61
C MET A 98 -0.63 -0.04 1.86
N TRP A 99 -0.04 -1.19 2.22
CA TRP A 99 1.24 -1.68 1.68
C TRP A 99 1.37 -1.60 0.16
N PRO A 100 0.43 -2.11 -0.67
CA PRO A 100 0.62 -2.15 -2.11
C PRO A 100 0.88 -0.78 -2.74
N TRP A 101 0.36 0.30 -2.15
CA TRP A 101 0.61 1.65 -2.65
C TRP A 101 1.99 2.15 -2.23
N PHE A 102 2.38 1.93 -0.97
CA PHE A 102 3.72 2.29 -0.48
C PHE A 102 4.82 1.51 -1.17
N GLU A 103 4.57 0.25 -1.46
CA GLU A 103 5.42 -0.60 -2.28
C GLU A 103 5.70 0.04 -3.65
N ARG A 104 4.65 0.51 -4.33
CA ARG A 104 4.75 1.18 -5.64
C ARG A 104 5.37 2.58 -5.57
N LEU A 105 5.20 3.28 -4.44
CA LEU A 105 5.76 4.61 -4.23
C LEU A 105 7.29 4.61 -4.19
N GLU A 106 7.91 3.49 -3.86
CA GLU A 106 9.37 3.33 -3.99
C GLU A 106 9.86 3.47 -5.43
N ALA A 107 9.02 3.21 -6.44
CA ALA A 107 9.38 3.46 -7.84
C ALA A 107 9.61 4.95 -8.15
N PHE A 108 9.16 5.83 -7.25
CA PHE A 108 9.35 7.29 -7.28
C PHE A 108 10.29 7.77 -6.15
N ASP A 109 11.02 6.84 -5.51
CA ASP A 109 11.93 7.09 -4.41
C ASP A 109 11.23 7.74 -3.18
N LEU A 110 9.95 7.40 -2.96
CA LEU A 110 9.11 7.91 -1.88
C LEU A 110 8.94 6.91 -0.73
N LYS A 111 10.07 6.53 -0.13
CA LYS A 111 10.12 5.60 1.00
C LYS A 111 9.54 6.18 2.29
N GLN A 112 8.77 5.37 3.02
CA GLN A 112 8.28 5.70 4.36
C GLN A 112 9.05 4.98 5.47
N TYR A 113 8.97 5.49 6.70
CA TYR A 113 9.72 4.99 7.85
C TYR A 113 9.51 3.49 8.15
N TRP A 114 8.28 3.00 8.01
CA TRP A 114 7.90 1.61 8.30
C TRP A 114 8.10 0.66 7.10
N TYR A 115 8.49 1.17 5.93
CA TYR A 115 8.65 0.40 4.70
C TYR A 115 9.62 -0.77 4.87
N SER A 116 10.77 -0.53 5.49
CA SER A 116 11.77 -1.58 5.74
C SER A 116 11.24 -2.66 6.69
N SER A 117 10.44 -2.27 7.69
CA SER A 117 9.78 -3.21 8.61
C SER A 117 8.79 -4.12 7.88
N MET A 118 8.09 -3.62 6.86
CA MET A 118 7.16 -4.44 6.09
C MET A 118 7.87 -5.51 5.27
N TRP A 119 9.02 -5.19 4.69
CA TRP A 119 9.82 -6.17 3.98
C TRP A 119 10.36 -7.30 4.85
N GLU A 120 10.28 -7.21 6.18
CA GLU A 120 10.61 -8.31 7.08
C GLU A 120 9.50 -9.37 7.13
N ASP A 121 8.24 -8.97 6.87
CA ASP A 121 7.06 -9.81 6.98
C ASP A 121 7.01 -10.92 5.90
N PRO A 122 6.72 -12.18 6.26
CA PRO A 122 6.66 -13.28 5.30
C PRO A 122 5.61 -13.11 4.21
N ALA A 123 4.43 -12.56 4.52
CA ALA A 123 3.34 -12.41 3.55
C ALA A 123 3.68 -11.31 2.54
N VAL A 124 4.30 -10.23 3.01
CA VAL A 124 4.86 -9.18 2.15
C VAL A 124 5.92 -9.78 1.22
N LYS A 125 6.93 -10.48 1.75
CA LYS A 125 8.02 -11.05 0.91
C LYS A 125 7.54 -11.95 -0.23
N VAL A 126 6.50 -12.75 0.01
CA VAL A 126 5.98 -13.70 -0.99
C VAL A 126 5.10 -13.02 -2.04
N SER A 127 4.44 -11.91 -1.68
CA SER A 127 3.45 -11.24 -2.54
C SER A 127 3.96 -9.97 -3.22
N SER A 128 5.04 -9.39 -2.71
CA SER A 128 5.61 -8.15 -3.19
C SER A 128 6.46 -8.32 -4.46
N SER A 129 6.51 -7.28 -5.28
CA SER A 129 7.38 -7.16 -6.45
C SER A 129 8.56 -6.24 -6.19
N SER A 130 9.63 -6.36 -6.97
CA SER A 130 10.78 -5.47 -6.85
C SER A 130 10.46 -4.05 -7.34
N THR A 131 11.19 -3.07 -6.83
CA THR A 131 11.13 -1.68 -7.28
C THR A 131 11.42 -1.57 -8.78
N GLU A 132 12.33 -2.39 -9.29
CA GLU A 132 12.71 -2.46 -10.71
C GLU A 132 11.54 -2.94 -11.56
N ASN A 133 10.80 -3.96 -11.11
CA ASN A 133 9.61 -4.45 -11.81
C ASN A 133 8.54 -3.36 -11.89
N TYR A 134 8.32 -2.59 -10.82
CA TYR A 134 7.39 -1.46 -10.86
C TYR A 134 7.86 -0.33 -11.79
N LYS A 135 9.14 0.04 -11.75
CA LYS A 135 9.71 1.07 -12.65
C LYS A 135 9.53 0.67 -14.13
N ALA A 136 9.80 -0.60 -14.46
CA ALA A 136 9.61 -1.14 -15.80
C ALA A 136 8.14 -1.19 -16.21
N PHE A 137 7.26 -1.70 -15.34
CA PHE A 137 5.82 -1.72 -15.60
C PHE A 137 5.27 -0.30 -15.81
N PHE A 138 5.60 0.66 -14.96
CA PHE A 138 5.10 2.03 -15.12
C PHE A 138 5.59 2.70 -16.39
N LYS A 139 6.84 2.45 -16.78
CA LYS A 139 7.37 2.91 -18.06
C LYS A 139 6.55 2.31 -19.22
N SER A 140 6.41 0.99 -19.27
CA SER A 140 5.70 0.32 -20.37
C SER A 140 4.21 0.71 -20.44
N ALA A 141 3.54 0.76 -19.29
CA ALA A 141 2.10 1.00 -19.20
C ALA A 141 1.71 2.45 -19.45
N PHE A 142 2.43 3.41 -18.85
CA PHE A 142 2.00 4.81 -18.83
C PHE A 142 2.81 5.69 -19.78
N ILE A 143 4.11 5.41 -19.98
CA ILE A 143 4.95 6.21 -20.88
C ILE A 143 4.86 5.66 -22.30
N ASP A 144 5.15 4.37 -22.48
CA ASP A 144 5.20 3.75 -23.80
C ASP A 144 3.80 3.39 -24.34
N GLY A 145 2.78 3.37 -23.46
CA GLY A 145 1.39 3.04 -23.80
C GLY A 145 1.17 1.56 -24.16
N LYS A 146 2.13 0.69 -23.86
CA LYS A 146 2.13 -0.75 -24.15
C LYS A 146 2.48 -1.52 -22.89
N PRO A 147 1.51 -1.75 -21.98
CA PRO A 147 1.77 -2.39 -20.70
C PRO A 147 2.32 -3.81 -20.87
N ASP A 148 3.48 -4.06 -20.28
CA ASP A 148 4.06 -5.39 -20.18
C ASP A 148 3.66 -6.05 -18.86
N TYR A 149 2.70 -6.97 -18.93
CA TYR A 149 2.18 -7.69 -17.78
C TYR A 149 3.00 -8.93 -17.40
N VAL A 150 3.97 -9.32 -18.24
CA VAL A 150 4.83 -10.50 -17.99
C VAL A 150 6.25 -10.10 -17.57
N PHE A 151 6.50 -8.80 -17.40
CA PHE A 151 7.79 -8.30 -16.94
C PHE A 151 8.13 -8.85 -15.55
N GLY A 152 9.22 -9.62 -15.47
CA GLY A 152 9.70 -10.21 -14.21
C GLY A 152 9.02 -11.52 -13.79
N LEU A 153 8.26 -12.17 -14.69
CA LEU A 153 7.71 -13.53 -14.55
C LEU A 153 8.52 -14.57 -15.33
#